data_AF-A0A3B0SPI9-F1
#
_entry.id   AF-A0A3B0SPI9-F1
#
_cell.length_a   1.000
_cell.length_b   1.000
_cell.length_c   1.000
_cell.angle_alpha   90.00
_cell.angle_beta   90.00
_cell.angle_gamma   90.00
#
_symmetry.space_group_name_H-M   'P 1'
#
loop_
_entity.id
_entity.type
_entity.pdbx_description
1 polymer ?
#
loop_
_entity_poly.entity_id
_entity_poly.type
_entity_poly.pdbx_seq_one_letter_code
_entity_poly.pdbx_strand_id
1 'polypeptide(L)'
;FARLERPGDTDPALTPAELNDPAGPNRRPGFYGAPEAPLALNVITAETAFAPLKVTGIARAAYAGDPPRRLGPSLFAAALALLLIDGLATLMLAGRLRFGRIATAAIIASMTLTPLAPDARAQPLDPEIDAKTIATTLTTRLAFVETGDPAMDKLSEQALAGLSRELYRRTALEPGPPVGVNPETDDLSVYPFLYWPVVAGAAAPSETALANIENFMRFGGLILFDTRDDERAIGAGSTPEAAALQRILSQLDTPPLIAVDATHVLTRSFYLLNDLPGRLDNNPVWVAAQTSGANDSVTPLIIGGRDWAGAWASDFLGRPVKPMGQGGERAREFAYRAGVNIVMVAFTGNYKSDQVHTPILLERLGK
;
A
#
# COMPACT_ATOMS: atom_id res chain seq x y z
N PHE A 1 5.84 -27.13 -3.97
CA PHE A 1 5.90 -28.49 -3.43
C PHE A 1 5.88 -28.40 -1.91
N ALA A 2 5.01 -29.17 -1.25
CA ALA A 2 4.64 -29.08 0.17
C ALA A 2 3.69 -27.92 0.54
N ARG A 3 2.42 -28.05 0.14
CA ARG A 3 1.32 -27.47 0.92
C ARG A 3 0.82 -28.55 1.88
N LEU A 4 0.52 -28.17 3.13
CA LEU A 4 -0.17 -29.01 4.11
C LEU A 4 -1.65 -29.07 3.73
N GLU A 5 -1.95 -29.77 2.64
CA GLU A 5 -3.32 -30.03 2.22
C GLU A 5 -3.70 -31.45 2.64
N ARG A 6 -4.99 -31.64 2.97
CA ARG A 6 -5.53 -32.98 3.18
C ARG A 6 -5.36 -33.77 1.87
N PRO A 7 -4.86 -35.03 1.91
CA PRO A 7 -4.82 -35.88 0.72
C PRO A 7 -6.20 -35.89 0.04
N GLY A 8 -6.22 -35.88 -1.29
CA GLY A 8 -7.47 -35.85 -2.05
C GLY A 8 -8.24 -37.16 -1.86
N ASP A 9 -9.57 -37.13 -2.01
CA ASP A 9 -10.41 -38.32 -1.85
C ASP A 9 -10.09 -39.45 -2.86
N THR A 10 -9.30 -39.15 -3.90
CA THR A 10 -8.81 -40.09 -4.91
C THR A 10 -7.41 -40.65 -4.62
N ASP A 11 -6.71 -40.16 -3.58
CA ASP A 11 -5.40 -40.67 -3.21
C ASP A 11 -5.54 -42.07 -2.57
N PRO A 12 -4.62 -43.01 -2.85
CA PRO A 12 -4.71 -44.36 -2.29
C PRO A 12 -4.62 -44.32 -0.76
N ALA A 13 -5.50 -45.07 -0.10
CA ALA A 13 -5.45 -45.25 1.34
C ALA A 13 -4.14 -45.94 1.74
N LEU A 14 -3.49 -45.42 2.79
CA LEU A 14 -2.26 -46.00 3.34
C LEU A 14 -2.57 -46.80 4.60
N THR A 15 -1.91 -47.95 4.72
CA THR A 15 -1.92 -48.76 5.94
C THR A 15 -0.97 -48.19 7.00
N PRO A 16 -1.15 -48.51 8.30
CA PRO A 16 -0.22 -48.11 9.35
C PRO A 16 1.23 -48.57 9.11
N ALA A 17 1.44 -49.68 8.40
CA ALA A 17 2.77 -50.16 8.04
C ALA A 17 3.43 -49.25 6.99
N GLU A 18 2.66 -48.83 5.98
CA GLU A 18 3.14 -47.97 4.88
C GLU A 18 3.41 -46.53 5.32
N LEU A 19 2.80 -46.08 6.42
CA LEU A 19 3.06 -44.76 7.03
C LEU A 19 4.44 -44.66 7.70
N ASN A 20 5.14 -45.78 7.92
CA ASN A 20 6.52 -45.76 8.42
C ASN A 20 7.53 -45.46 7.30
N ASP A 21 7.11 -45.51 6.04
CA ASP A 21 7.98 -45.24 4.90
C ASP A 21 7.95 -43.75 4.51
N PRO A 22 9.02 -43.24 3.86
CA PRO A 22 9.07 -41.86 3.39
C PRO A 22 7.98 -41.52 2.36
N ALA A 23 7.53 -40.27 2.42
CA ALA A 23 6.61 -39.69 1.44
C ALA A 23 7.18 -39.80 0.00
N GLY A 24 6.30 -40.04 -0.97
CA GLY A 24 6.66 -40.23 -2.38
C GLY A 24 5.47 -40.05 -3.32
N PRO A 25 5.65 -40.27 -4.64
CA PRO A 25 4.61 -40.03 -5.64
C PRO A 25 3.29 -40.77 -5.38
N ASN A 26 3.38 -41.97 -4.79
CA ASN A 26 2.24 -42.82 -4.44
C ASN A 26 1.87 -42.74 -2.94
N ARG A 27 2.58 -41.90 -2.16
CA ARG A 27 2.44 -41.72 -0.70
C ARG A 27 2.61 -40.25 -0.37
N ARG A 28 1.61 -39.45 -0.72
CA ARG A 28 1.69 -38.00 -0.60
C ARG A 28 1.74 -37.60 0.87
N PRO A 29 2.48 -36.54 1.24
CA PRO A 29 2.47 -36.06 2.61
C PRO A 29 1.07 -35.55 2.98
N GLY A 30 0.66 -35.76 4.22
CA GLY A 30 -0.68 -35.36 4.69
C GLY A 30 -1.16 -36.16 5.91
N PHE A 31 -2.42 -35.96 6.27
CA PHE A 31 -3.08 -36.69 7.36
C PHE A 31 -3.86 -37.88 6.82
N TYR A 32 -3.59 -39.06 7.37
CA TYR A 32 -4.22 -40.34 7.03
C TYR A 32 -4.93 -40.94 8.24
N GLY A 33 -5.88 -41.85 8.03
CA GLY A 33 -6.61 -42.53 9.11
C GLY A 33 -7.91 -41.85 9.51
N ALA A 34 -8.46 -42.26 10.65
CA ALA A 34 -9.75 -41.76 11.13
C ALA A 34 -9.65 -40.30 11.62
N PRO A 35 -10.70 -39.48 11.48
CA PRO A 35 -10.70 -38.10 11.98
C PRO A 35 -10.40 -37.98 13.48
N GLU A 36 -10.80 -38.99 14.26
CA GLU A 36 -10.60 -39.07 15.71
C GLU A 36 -9.15 -39.45 16.10
N ALA A 37 -8.37 -39.99 15.15
CA ALA A 37 -6.99 -40.45 15.36
C ALA A 37 -6.15 -40.32 14.07
N PRO A 38 -5.87 -39.08 13.61
CA PRO A 38 -5.12 -38.87 12.39
C PRO A 38 -3.64 -39.21 12.56
N LEU A 39 -3.06 -39.84 11.55
CA LEU A 39 -1.64 -40.14 11.43
C LEU A 39 -1.03 -39.19 10.38
N ALA A 40 0.04 -38.49 10.75
CA ALA A 40 0.70 -37.54 9.86
C ALA A 40 1.89 -38.18 9.12
N LEU A 41 1.87 -38.11 7.79
CA LEU A 41 3.02 -38.44 6.94
C LEU A 41 3.73 -37.15 6.53
N ASN A 42 4.90 -36.90 7.10
CA ASN A 42 5.69 -35.69 6.83
C ASN A 42 6.70 -35.91 5.70
N VAL A 43 6.93 -34.87 4.89
CA VAL A 43 8.02 -34.88 3.87
C VAL A 43 9.40 -34.85 4.54
N ILE A 44 9.48 -34.19 5.69
CA ILE A 44 10.71 -33.97 6.44
C ILE A 44 10.60 -34.76 7.74
N THR A 45 11.63 -35.54 8.03
CA THR A 45 11.80 -36.29 9.28
C THR A 45 12.86 -35.64 10.14
N ALA A 46 12.96 -36.06 11.42
CA ALA A 46 14.02 -35.60 12.32
C ALA A 46 15.44 -35.93 11.81
N GLU A 47 15.57 -36.92 10.94
CA GLU A 47 16.83 -37.37 10.34
C GLU A 47 17.15 -36.66 9.01
N THR A 48 16.25 -35.81 8.51
CA THR A 48 16.44 -35.13 7.22
C THR A 48 17.55 -34.09 7.34
N ALA A 49 18.66 -34.33 6.64
CA ALA A 49 19.79 -33.41 6.58
C ALA A 49 19.51 -32.28 5.60
N PHE A 50 19.54 -31.03 6.07
CA PHE A 50 19.43 -29.84 5.22
C PHE A 50 20.81 -29.43 4.70
N ALA A 51 21.01 -29.52 3.39
CA ALA A 51 22.18 -28.91 2.77
C ALA A 51 21.96 -27.39 2.63
N PRO A 52 22.98 -26.55 2.87
CA PRO A 52 22.88 -25.12 2.61
C PRO A 52 22.53 -24.87 1.13
N LEU A 53 21.49 -24.07 0.89
CA LEU A 53 21.09 -23.69 -0.46
C LEU A 53 22.19 -22.83 -1.09
N LYS A 54 22.82 -23.36 -2.16
CA LYS A 54 23.77 -22.63 -2.99
C LYS A 54 23.05 -22.16 -4.25
N VAL A 55 22.65 -20.89 -4.29
CA VAL A 55 22.10 -20.27 -5.50
C VAL A 55 23.16 -19.34 -6.10
N THR A 56 23.45 -19.49 -7.38
CA THR A 56 24.38 -18.63 -8.12
C THR A 56 23.61 -17.51 -8.83
N GLY A 57 24.16 -16.30 -8.86
CA GLY A 57 23.55 -15.15 -9.56
C GLY A 57 22.56 -14.32 -8.74
N ILE A 58 22.44 -14.54 -7.44
CA ILE A 58 21.57 -13.76 -6.54
C ILE A 58 22.42 -13.06 -5.48
N ALA A 59 22.28 -11.75 -5.35
CA ALA A 59 22.85 -10.99 -4.25
C ALA A 59 22.04 -11.28 -2.96
N ARG A 60 22.71 -11.73 -1.90
CA ARG A 60 22.08 -11.90 -0.59
C ARG A 60 21.85 -10.52 0.02
N ALA A 61 20.59 -10.09 0.11
CA ALA A 61 20.18 -8.98 0.95
C ALA A 61 19.73 -9.54 2.31
N ALA A 62 20.31 -9.04 3.41
CA ALA A 62 19.86 -9.38 4.76
C ALA A 62 18.55 -8.64 5.05
N TYR A 63 17.57 -9.35 5.63
CA TYR A 63 16.27 -8.77 6.01
C TYR A 63 16.37 -7.80 7.21
N ALA A 64 17.48 -7.82 7.94
CA ALA A 64 17.71 -6.94 9.08
C ALA A 64 18.99 -6.13 8.84
N GLY A 65 18.87 -4.81 9.03
CA GLY A 65 20.02 -3.89 9.03
C GLY A 65 21.06 -4.26 10.08
N ASP A 66 22.21 -3.60 10.01
CA ASP A 66 23.35 -3.86 10.88
C ASP A 66 22.94 -3.93 12.37
N PRO A 67 23.37 -4.98 13.10
CA PRO A 67 22.99 -5.14 14.50
C PRO A 67 23.44 -3.94 15.34
N PRO A 68 22.64 -3.52 16.34
CA PRO A 68 22.92 -2.33 17.14
C PRO A 68 24.28 -2.43 17.84
N ARG A 69 25.11 -1.39 17.72
CA ARG A 69 26.41 -1.33 18.39
C ARG A 69 26.24 -1.13 19.89
N ARG A 70 26.89 -1.97 20.69
CA ARG A 70 26.86 -1.86 22.16
C ARG A 70 27.80 -0.74 22.64
N LEU A 71 27.26 0.46 22.86
CA LEU A 71 27.99 1.64 23.34
C LEU A 71 28.18 1.70 24.87
N GLY A 72 27.51 0.81 25.63
CA GLY A 72 27.59 0.78 27.09
C GLY A 72 29.03 0.76 27.64
N PRO A 73 29.90 -0.17 27.21
CA PRO A 73 31.27 -0.25 27.72
C PRO A 73 32.11 1.03 27.51
N SER A 74 32.00 1.67 26.35
CA SER A 74 32.74 2.89 26.06
C SER A 74 32.21 4.10 26.84
N LEU A 75 30.88 4.21 27.01
CA LEU A 75 30.27 5.26 27.83
C LEU A 75 30.60 5.11 29.32
N PHE A 76 30.63 3.89 29.85
CA PHE A 76 31.05 3.64 31.23
C PHE A 76 32.53 3.95 31.45
N ALA A 77 33.40 3.62 30.49
CA ALA A 77 34.81 4.00 30.55
C ALA A 77 35.01 5.52 30.55
N ALA A 78 34.25 6.24 29.71
CA ALA A 78 34.28 7.70 29.67
C ALA A 78 33.76 8.33 30.97
N ALA A 79 32.65 7.82 31.53
CA ALA A 79 32.10 8.28 32.80
C ALA A 79 33.08 8.07 33.97
N LEU A 80 33.75 6.91 34.02
CA LEU A 80 34.77 6.63 35.03
C LEU A 80 35.97 7.57 34.91
N ALA A 81 36.43 7.85 33.68
CA ALA A 81 37.51 8.80 33.45
C ALA A 81 37.14 10.21 33.92
N LEU A 82 35.93 10.68 33.63
CA LEU A 82 35.44 11.98 34.10
C LEU A 82 35.35 12.05 35.63
N LEU A 83 34.88 11.00 36.29
CA LEU A 83 34.84 10.92 37.75
C LEU A 83 36.25 11.01 38.37
N LEU A 84 37.24 10.33 37.78
CA LEU A 84 38.63 10.39 38.24
C LEU A 84 39.23 11.79 38.03
N ILE A 85 38.93 12.43 36.90
CA ILE A 85 39.35 13.80 36.62
C ILE A 85 38.73 14.79 37.63
N ASP A 86 37.44 14.65 37.92
CA ASP A 86 36.75 15.49 38.91
C ASP A 86 37.34 15.31 40.32
N GLY A 87 37.62 14.06 40.72
CA GLY A 87 38.29 13.73 41.98
C GLY A 87 39.70 14.34 42.11
N LEU A 88 40.48 14.30 41.03
CA LEU A 88 41.79 14.95 40.97
C LEU A 88 41.66 16.48 41.06
N ALA A 89 40.69 17.07 40.36
CA ALA A 89 40.42 18.50 40.40
C ALA A 89 40.01 18.98 41.81
N THR A 90 39.13 18.25 42.49
CA THR A 90 38.73 18.55 43.88
C THR A 90 39.91 18.44 44.85
N LEU A 91 40.77 17.42 44.71
CA LEU A 91 41.98 17.28 45.53
C LEU A 91 43.01 18.41 45.29
N MET A 92 43.12 18.91 44.05
CA MET A 92 43.93 20.07 43.71
C MET A 92 43.38 21.36 44.33
N LEU A 93 42.07 21.61 44.20
CA LEU A 93 41.39 22.76 44.82
C LEU A 93 41.47 22.74 46.35
N ALA A 94 41.42 21.56 46.96
CA ALA A 94 41.59 21.37 48.40
C ALA A 94 43.06 21.51 48.88
N GLY A 95 44.01 21.79 47.98
CA GLY A 95 45.42 21.98 48.29
C GLY A 95 46.16 20.71 48.74
N ARG A 96 45.55 19.53 48.56
CA ARG A 96 46.12 18.23 48.97
C ARG A 96 47.04 17.61 47.91
N LEU A 97 47.00 18.09 46.67
CA LEU A 97 47.94 17.73 45.60
C LEU A 97 48.93 18.88 45.36
N ARG A 98 50.20 18.67 45.72
CA ARG A 98 51.29 19.63 45.49
C ARG A 98 51.98 19.34 44.16
N PHE A 99 51.43 19.82 43.06
CA PHE A 99 52.15 19.90 41.79
C PHE A 99 52.78 21.30 41.68
N GLY A 100 54.02 21.39 41.15
CA GLY A 100 54.65 22.69 40.88
C GLY A 100 53.77 23.53 39.94
N ARG A 101 53.75 24.85 40.13
CA ARG A 101 52.83 25.81 39.45
C ARG A 101 52.79 25.68 37.92
N ILE A 102 53.85 25.14 37.31
CA ILE A 102 53.97 24.90 35.85
C ILE A 102 53.13 23.69 35.41
N ALA A 103 53.06 22.62 36.20
CA ALA A 103 52.30 21.41 35.87
C ALA A 103 50.78 21.64 35.97
N THR A 104 50.34 22.48 36.91
CA THR A 104 48.93 22.87 37.08
C THR A 104 48.42 23.65 35.86
N ALA A 105 49.24 24.57 35.33
CA ALA A 105 48.89 25.37 34.16
C ALA A 105 48.85 24.53 32.87
N ALA A 106 49.75 23.54 32.73
CA ALA A 106 49.77 22.64 31.58
C ALA A 106 48.54 21.72 31.52
N ILE A 107 48.03 21.24 32.67
CA ILE A 107 46.83 20.39 32.74
C ILE A 107 45.58 21.19 32.37
N ILE A 108 45.45 22.42 32.88
CA ILE A 108 44.32 23.31 32.55
C ILE A 108 44.35 23.67 31.05
N ALA A 109 45.54 23.98 30.51
CA ALA A 109 45.71 24.25 29.08
C ALA A 109 45.41 23.00 28.21
N SER A 110 45.72 21.80 28.68
CA SER A 110 45.39 20.57 27.95
C SER A 110 43.89 20.24 27.95
N MET A 111 43.14 20.64 28.98
CA MET A 111 41.69 20.45 29.04
C MET A 111 40.94 21.45 28.15
N THR A 112 41.46 22.67 27.97
CA THR A 112 40.87 23.68 27.07
C THR A 112 41.24 23.49 25.59
N LEU A 113 42.25 22.67 25.29
CA LEU A 113 42.64 22.29 23.92
C LEU A 113 41.99 20.99 23.42
N THR A 114 40.92 20.52 24.06
CA THR A 114 40.11 19.44 23.49
C THR A 114 39.58 19.91 22.12
N PRO A 115 39.92 19.24 21.01
CA PRO A 115 39.44 19.66 19.71
C PRO A 115 37.93 19.58 19.76
N LEU A 116 37.27 20.67 19.38
CA LEU A 116 35.85 20.73 19.07
C LEU A 116 35.56 19.51 18.21
N ALA A 117 34.88 18.50 18.78
CA ALA A 117 34.58 17.29 18.06
C ALA A 117 33.85 17.73 16.78
N PRO A 118 34.29 17.31 15.57
CA PRO A 118 33.56 17.64 14.37
C PRO A 118 32.13 17.14 14.57
N ASP A 119 31.15 17.98 14.24
CA ASP A 119 29.72 17.68 14.35
C ASP A 119 29.47 16.25 13.87
N ALA A 120 29.35 15.32 14.83
CA ALA A 120 29.05 13.94 14.57
C ALA A 120 27.55 13.88 14.28
N ARG A 121 27.16 14.40 13.12
CA ARG A 121 25.83 14.17 12.58
C ARG A 121 25.72 12.68 12.32
N ALA A 122 24.96 12.00 13.17
CA ALA A 122 24.55 10.63 12.92
C ALA A 122 24.00 10.57 11.50
N GLN A 123 24.57 9.73 10.64
CA GLN A 123 23.94 9.38 9.38
C GLN A 123 22.59 8.74 9.74
N PRO A 124 21.46 9.24 9.21
CA PRO A 124 20.19 8.53 9.32
C PRO A 124 20.41 7.12 8.74
N LEU A 125 20.07 6.10 9.53
CA LEU A 125 20.10 4.69 9.11
C LEU A 125 18.98 4.38 8.11
N ASP A 126 17.97 5.23 8.05
CA ASP A 126 16.86 5.12 7.10
C ASP A 126 17.07 6.12 5.94
N PRO A 127 16.72 5.75 4.69
CA PRO A 127 16.66 6.70 3.59
C PRO A 127 15.76 7.88 3.99
N GLU A 128 16.13 9.08 3.56
CA GLU A 128 15.33 10.28 3.80
C GLU A 128 13.93 10.06 3.19
N ILE A 129 12.91 9.97 4.06
CA ILE A 129 11.52 9.84 3.62
C ILE A 129 11.16 11.14 2.92
N ASP A 130 10.68 11.03 1.67
CA ASP A 130 10.30 12.20 0.88
C ASP A 130 9.30 13.08 1.65
N ALA A 131 9.51 14.39 1.59
CA ALA A 131 8.67 15.38 2.26
C ALA A 131 7.19 15.27 1.80
N LYS A 132 6.97 14.86 0.55
CA LYS A 132 5.63 14.55 0.01
C LYS A 132 4.99 13.39 0.76
N THR A 133 5.73 12.30 0.98
CA THR A 133 5.25 11.13 1.74
C THR A 133 4.94 11.51 3.18
N ILE A 134 5.81 12.26 3.86
CA ILE A 134 5.57 12.75 5.22
C ILE A 134 4.27 13.59 5.28
N ALA A 135 4.10 14.53 4.35
CA ALA A 135 2.92 15.39 4.31
C ALA A 135 1.62 14.62 4.02
N THR A 136 1.69 13.52 3.26
CA THR A 136 0.54 12.64 2.99
C THR A 136 0.25 11.71 4.17
N THR A 137 1.25 11.20 4.87
CA THR A 137 1.03 10.37 6.07
C THR A 137 0.31 11.15 7.18
N LEU A 138 0.60 12.45 7.30
CA LEU A 138 -0.01 13.31 8.31
C LEU A 138 -1.43 13.77 7.95
N THR A 139 -1.80 13.74 6.67
CA THR A 139 -3.12 14.17 6.20
C THR A 139 -3.51 13.35 5.00
N THR A 140 -4.58 12.57 5.15
CA THR A 140 -5.25 11.84 4.08
C THR A 140 -5.45 12.71 2.84
N ARG A 141 -5.06 12.20 1.66
CA ARG A 141 -5.22 12.88 0.37
C ARG A 141 -5.78 11.95 -0.68
N LEU A 142 -6.52 12.51 -1.62
CA LEU A 142 -6.84 11.84 -2.89
C LEU A 142 -5.67 12.09 -3.85
N ALA A 143 -5.22 11.05 -4.54
CA ALA A 143 -4.11 11.15 -5.47
C ALA A 143 -4.54 10.84 -6.91
N PHE A 144 -3.87 11.46 -7.88
CA PHE A 144 -4.01 11.15 -9.29
C PHE A 144 -2.64 10.82 -9.90
N VAL A 145 -2.62 9.94 -10.89
CA VAL A 145 -1.38 9.59 -11.60
C VAL A 145 -1.02 10.71 -12.58
N GLU A 146 0.19 11.23 -12.47
CA GLU A 146 0.72 12.23 -13.40
C GLU A 146 0.91 11.61 -14.78
N THR A 147 0.36 12.27 -15.80
CA THR A 147 0.36 11.78 -17.17
C THR A 147 1.44 12.43 -18.04
N GLY A 148 1.99 13.55 -17.59
CA GLY A 148 2.87 14.40 -18.38
C GLY A 148 2.13 15.32 -19.35
N ASP A 149 0.79 15.24 -19.43
CA ASP A 149 -0.06 16.23 -20.10
C ASP A 149 -0.55 17.27 -19.07
N PRO A 150 -0.04 18.53 -19.12
CA PRO A 150 -0.40 19.55 -18.14
C PRO A 150 -1.90 19.87 -18.09
N ALA A 151 -2.63 19.70 -19.19
CA ALA A 151 -4.07 19.93 -19.22
C ALA A 151 -4.82 18.80 -18.50
N MET A 152 -4.36 17.55 -18.65
CA MET A 152 -4.93 16.39 -17.97
C MET A 152 -4.63 16.39 -16.49
N ASP A 153 -3.39 16.69 -16.12
CA ASP A 153 -2.94 16.72 -14.73
C ASP A 153 -3.68 17.83 -13.97
N LYS A 154 -3.83 19.02 -14.58
CA LYS A 154 -4.64 20.10 -14.02
C LYS A 154 -6.12 19.74 -13.89
N LEU A 155 -6.70 19.06 -14.88
CA LEU A 155 -8.10 18.62 -14.80
C LEU A 155 -8.29 17.61 -13.65
N SER A 156 -7.35 16.69 -13.49
CA SER A 156 -7.36 15.67 -12.44
C SER A 156 -7.24 16.31 -11.05
N GLU A 157 -6.33 17.27 -10.89
CA GLU A 157 -6.21 18.05 -9.66
C GLU A 157 -7.52 18.79 -9.33
N GLN A 158 -8.11 19.50 -10.31
CA GLN A 158 -9.37 20.21 -10.13
C GLN A 158 -10.54 19.26 -9.84
N ALA A 159 -10.56 18.08 -10.46
CA ALA A 159 -11.55 17.03 -10.23
C ALA A 159 -11.50 16.53 -8.79
N LEU A 160 -10.33 16.12 -8.33
CA LEU A 160 -10.17 15.62 -6.97
C LEU A 160 -10.36 16.73 -5.94
N ALA A 161 -10.01 17.98 -6.24
CA ALA A 161 -10.30 19.10 -5.36
C ALA A 161 -11.81 19.37 -5.26
N GLY A 162 -12.53 19.24 -6.37
CA GLY A 162 -13.99 19.27 -6.41
C GLY A 162 -14.60 18.15 -5.57
N LEU A 163 -14.10 16.94 -5.75
CA LEU A 163 -14.56 15.78 -5.00
C LEU A 163 -14.27 15.89 -3.50
N SER A 164 -13.09 16.38 -3.11
CA SER A 164 -12.74 16.68 -1.71
C SER A 164 -13.70 17.66 -1.06
N ARG A 165 -14.15 18.71 -1.78
CA ARG A 165 -15.18 19.64 -1.27
C ARG A 165 -16.52 18.95 -1.06
N GLU A 166 -16.93 18.06 -1.97
CA GLU A 166 -18.18 17.33 -1.81
C GLU A 166 -18.10 16.30 -0.68
N LEU A 167 -16.96 15.64 -0.49
CA LEU A 167 -16.71 14.77 0.67
C LEU A 167 -16.79 15.55 1.98
N TYR A 168 -16.14 16.72 2.06
CA TYR A 168 -16.20 17.60 3.22
C TYR A 168 -17.65 18.03 3.57
N ARG A 169 -18.45 18.34 2.54
CA ARG A 169 -19.85 18.78 2.74
C ARG A 169 -20.80 17.66 3.16
N ARG A 170 -20.52 16.41 2.76
CA ARG A 170 -21.49 15.30 2.82
C ARG A 170 -21.10 14.20 3.78
N THR A 171 -19.84 14.12 4.19
CA THR A 171 -19.26 13.02 4.96
C THR A 171 -18.38 13.55 6.09
N ALA A 172 -17.89 12.67 6.96
CA ALA A 172 -16.89 13.01 7.98
C ALA A 172 -15.44 12.96 7.44
N LEU A 173 -15.26 12.62 6.16
CA LEU A 173 -13.94 12.57 5.54
C LEU A 173 -13.53 13.98 5.11
N GLU A 174 -12.37 14.42 5.60
CA GLU A 174 -11.79 15.74 5.29
C GLU A 174 -10.42 15.57 4.60
N PRO A 175 -10.38 15.19 3.30
CA PRO A 175 -9.10 15.04 2.61
C PRO A 175 -8.39 16.39 2.49
N GLY A 176 -7.07 16.38 2.64
CA GLY A 176 -6.22 17.50 2.27
C GLY A 176 -6.24 17.79 0.75
N PRO A 177 -5.47 18.79 0.30
CA PRO A 177 -5.33 19.10 -1.11
C PRO A 177 -4.90 17.85 -1.93
N PRO A 178 -5.50 17.60 -3.11
CA PRO A 178 -5.10 16.48 -3.96
C PRO A 178 -3.62 16.55 -4.35
N VAL A 179 -3.07 15.42 -4.76
CA VAL A 179 -1.65 15.32 -5.13
C VAL A 179 -1.47 14.48 -6.39
N GLY A 180 -0.67 14.98 -7.32
CA GLY A 180 -0.18 14.19 -8.45
C GLY A 180 0.90 13.22 -7.97
N VAL A 181 0.86 11.98 -8.42
CA VAL A 181 1.86 10.95 -8.07
C VAL A 181 2.50 10.34 -9.31
N ASN A 182 3.78 10.04 -9.22
CA ASN A 182 4.49 9.23 -10.20
C ASN A 182 4.62 7.78 -9.66
N PRO A 183 3.93 6.79 -10.28
CA PRO A 183 3.95 5.41 -9.82
C PRO A 183 5.34 4.75 -9.82
N GLU A 184 6.31 5.29 -10.55
CA GLU A 184 7.68 4.76 -10.59
C GLU A 184 8.51 5.19 -9.37
N THR A 185 8.32 6.42 -8.89
CA THR A 185 9.21 7.04 -7.89
C THR A 185 8.56 7.27 -6.53
N ASP A 186 7.25 7.48 -6.50
CA ASP A 186 6.53 7.87 -5.30
C ASP A 186 6.05 6.66 -4.51
N ASP A 187 6.04 6.77 -3.19
CA ASP A 187 5.47 5.75 -2.31
C ASP A 187 3.93 5.79 -2.41
N LEU A 188 3.34 4.78 -3.05
CA LEU A 188 1.90 4.67 -3.23
C LEU A 188 1.17 4.16 -1.97
N SER A 189 1.89 3.58 -1.00
CA SER A 189 1.29 2.91 0.17
C SER A 189 0.55 3.85 1.13
N VAL A 190 0.84 5.15 1.05
CA VAL A 190 0.20 6.20 1.85
C VAL A 190 -1.13 6.70 1.27
N TYR A 191 -1.51 6.23 0.08
CA TYR A 191 -2.77 6.59 -0.57
C TYR A 191 -3.75 5.41 -0.52
N PRO A 192 -5.03 5.64 -0.17
CA PRO A 192 -6.06 4.62 -0.30
C PRO A 192 -6.74 4.62 -1.68
N PHE A 193 -6.64 5.73 -2.41
CA PHE A 193 -7.31 5.94 -3.69
C PHE A 193 -6.40 6.61 -4.72
N LEU A 194 -6.36 6.06 -5.93
CA LEU A 194 -5.66 6.61 -7.09
C LEU A 194 -6.62 6.81 -8.27
N TYR A 195 -6.68 8.03 -8.80
CA TYR A 195 -7.30 8.33 -10.08
C TYR A 195 -6.26 8.28 -11.21
N TRP A 196 -6.43 7.42 -12.19
CA TRP A 196 -5.54 7.34 -13.35
C TRP A 196 -6.30 7.72 -14.64
N PRO A 197 -6.15 8.95 -15.13
CA PRO A 197 -6.68 9.32 -16.44
C PRO A 197 -5.82 8.67 -17.54
N VAL A 198 -6.44 7.86 -18.39
CA VAL A 198 -5.74 7.24 -19.52
C VAL A 198 -5.64 8.26 -20.65
N VAL A 199 -4.42 8.51 -21.12
CA VAL A 199 -4.12 9.46 -22.19
C VAL A 199 -3.62 8.69 -23.41
N ALA A 200 -4.19 9.01 -24.57
CA ALA A 200 -3.77 8.45 -25.85
C ALA A 200 -2.30 8.80 -26.13
N GLY A 201 -1.50 7.82 -26.51
CA GLY A 201 -0.08 8.04 -26.84
C GLY A 201 0.84 8.27 -25.64
N ALA A 202 0.35 8.17 -24.40
CA ALA A 202 1.22 8.13 -23.22
C ALA A 202 2.24 6.98 -23.34
N ALA A 203 3.45 7.24 -22.82
CA ALA A 203 4.48 6.22 -22.70
C ALA A 203 3.94 5.02 -21.89
N ALA A 204 4.34 3.81 -22.25
CA ALA A 204 4.01 2.66 -21.44
C ALA A 204 4.64 2.83 -20.04
N PRO A 205 3.92 2.49 -18.95
CA PRO A 205 4.51 2.48 -17.62
C PRO A 205 5.73 1.57 -17.59
N SER A 206 6.75 1.94 -16.81
CA SER A 206 7.91 1.09 -16.56
C SER A 206 7.51 -0.16 -15.77
N GLU A 207 8.34 -1.22 -15.81
CA GLU A 207 8.11 -2.42 -14.99
C GLU A 207 8.03 -2.09 -13.50
N THR A 208 8.82 -1.12 -13.04
CA THR A 208 8.77 -0.61 -11.65
C THR A 208 7.44 0.06 -11.33
N ALA A 209 6.93 0.91 -12.22
CA ALA A 209 5.61 1.53 -12.06
C ALA A 209 4.49 0.48 -12.00
N LEU A 210 4.53 -0.54 -12.87
CA LEU A 210 3.55 -1.63 -12.87
C LEU A 210 3.61 -2.43 -11.56
N ALA A 211 4.80 -2.82 -11.10
CA ALA A 211 4.99 -3.54 -9.85
C ALA A 211 4.49 -2.74 -8.63
N ASN A 212 4.71 -1.43 -8.60
CA ASN A 212 4.21 -0.56 -7.53
C ASN A 212 2.69 -0.47 -7.53
N ILE A 213 2.06 -0.45 -8.72
CA ILE A 213 0.59 -0.44 -8.87
C ILE A 213 -0.02 -1.78 -8.47
N GLU A 214 0.61 -2.89 -8.82
CA GLU A 214 0.19 -4.22 -8.35
C GLU A 214 0.28 -4.33 -6.82
N ASN A 215 1.36 -3.84 -6.22
CA ASN A 215 1.50 -3.80 -4.77
C ASN A 215 0.43 -2.91 -4.13
N PHE A 216 0.19 -1.72 -4.69
CA PHE A 216 -0.88 -0.82 -4.24
C PHE A 216 -2.24 -1.54 -4.21
N MET A 217 -2.61 -2.20 -5.32
CA MET A 217 -3.86 -2.97 -5.39
C MET A 217 -3.88 -4.15 -4.39
N ARG A 218 -2.76 -4.88 -4.28
CA ARG A 218 -2.62 -6.03 -3.37
C ARG A 218 -2.76 -5.65 -1.90
N PHE A 219 -2.31 -4.46 -1.52
CA PHE A 219 -2.39 -3.95 -0.14
C PHE A 219 -3.65 -3.12 0.14
N GLY A 220 -4.66 -3.19 -0.73
CA GLY A 220 -5.99 -2.62 -0.47
C GLY A 220 -6.22 -1.22 -1.02
N GLY A 221 -5.28 -0.69 -1.81
CA GLY A 221 -5.50 0.53 -2.57
C GLY A 221 -6.51 0.33 -3.70
N LEU A 222 -7.39 1.32 -3.89
CA LEU A 222 -8.35 1.35 -4.99
C LEU A 222 -7.86 2.27 -6.11
N ILE A 223 -7.73 1.74 -7.33
CA ILE A 223 -7.40 2.51 -8.52
C ILE A 223 -8.60 2.65 -9.46
N LEU A 224 -8.83 3.86 -9.97
CA LEU A 224 -9.82 4.19 -10.99
C LEU A 224 -9.14 4.56 -12.30
N PHE A 225 -9.19 3.69 -13.30
CA PHE A 225 -8.78 4.00 -14.67
C PHE A 225 -9.92 4.65 -15.44
N ASP A 226 -9.70 5.86 -15.94
CA ASP A 226 -10.68 6.64 -16.69
C ASP A 226 -10.18 6.92 -18.11
N THR A 227 -10.76 6.24 -19.10
CA THR A 227 -10.42 6.43 -20.52
C THR A 227 -11.07 7.66 -21.13
N ARG A 228 -12.12 8.23 -20.50
CA ARG A 228 -12.78 9.49 -20.87
C ARG A 228 -13.26 9.55 -22.33
N ASP A 229 -13.49 8.39 -22.92
CA ASP A 229 -13.70 8.17 -24.35
C ASP A 229 -15.11 7.66 -24.67
N ASP A 230 -16.01 7.66 -23.69
CA ASP A 230 -17.35 7.06 -23.79
C ASP A 230 -18.19 7.64 -24.95
N GLU A 231 -18.02 8.92 -25.29
CA GLU A 231 -18.66 9.58 -26.45
C GLU A 231 -18.07 9.17 -27.80
N ARG A 232 -16.83 8.66 -27.81
CA ARG A 232 -16.09 8.19 -29.00
C ARG A 232 -16.19 6.69 -29.17
N ALA A 233 -16.41 5.95 -28.08
CA ALA A 233 -16.61 4.51 -28.05
C ALA A 233 -18.01 4.09 -28.56
N ILE A 234 -18.44 4.62 -29.71
CA ILE A 234 -19.72 4.24 -30.35
C ILE A 234 -19.46 3.01 -31.24
N GLY A 235 -19.78 1.82 -30.74
CA GLY A 235 -19.68 0.54 -31.45
C GLY A 235 -18.46 -0.31 -31.07
N ALA A 236 -18.08 -1.27 -31.93
CA ALA A 236 -16.98 -2.23 -31.66
C ALA A 236 -15.57 -1.68 -31.97
N GLY A 237 -15.42 -0.38 -32.23
CA GLY A 237 -14.13 0.24 -32.54
C GLY A 237 -13.35 0.56 -31.25
N SER A 238 -12.09 0.11 -31.17
CA SER A 238 -11.20 0.48 -30.06
C SER A 238 -10.72 1.92 -30.22
N THR A 239 -10.89 2.74 -29.18
CA THR A 239 -10.36 4.10 -29.12
C THR A 239 -8.85 4.08 -28.81
N PRO A 240 -8.11 5.16 -29.10
CA PRO A 240 -6.71 5.26 -28.70
C PRO A 240 -6.49 5.11 -27.18
N GLU A 241 -7.39 5.62 -26.36
CA GLU A 241 -7.35 5.49 -24.89
C GLU A 241 -7.65 4.06 -24.44
N ALA A 242 -8.64 3.39 -25.03
CA ALA A 242 -8.90 1.97 -24.76
C ALA A 242 -7.70 1.09 -25.14
N ALA A 243 -7.06 1.36 -26.28
CA ALA A 243 -5.84 0.67 -26.69
C ALA A 243 -4.66 0.95 -25.74
N ALA A 244 -4.54 2.17 -25.19
CA ALA A 244 -3.55 2.48 -24.17
C ALA A 244 -3.80 1.71 -22.87
N LEU A 245 -5.06 1.68 -22.40
CA LEU A 245 -5.44 0.92 -21.22
C LEU A 245 -5.18 -0.58 -21.41
N GLN A 246 -5.54 -1.16 -22.56
CA GLN A 246 -5.28 -2.58 -22.85
C GLN A 246 -3.79 -2.93 -22.76
N ARG A 247 -2.89 -2.05 -23.23
CA ARG A 247 -1.43 -2.25 -23.07
C ARG A 247 -1.00 -2.25 -21.61
N ILE A 248 -1.59 -1.39 -20.77
CA ILE A 248 -1.32 -1.38 -19.32
C ILE A 248 -1.83 -2.67 -18.69
N LEU A 249 -3.11 -3.02 -18.90
CA LEU A 249 -3.73 -4.19 -18.31
C LEU A 249 -3.10 -5.51 -18.77
N SER A 250 -2.58 -5.59 -20.00
CA SER A 250 -1.89 -6.80 -20.50
C SER A 250 -0.59 -7.13 -19.76
N GLN A 251 -0.06 -6.18 -18.98
CA GLN A 251 1.17 -6.32 -18.21
C GLN A 251 0.92 -6.32 -16.69
N LEU A 252 -0.31 -6.06 -16.25
CA LEU A 252 -0.72 -6.12 -14.86
C LEU A 252 -1.38 -7.48 -14.56
N ASP A 253 -1.13 -8.02 -13.38
CA ASP A 253 -1.89 -9.15 -12.84
C ASP A 253 -3.30 -8.69 -12.42
N THR A 254 -4.15 -8.42 -13.40
CA THR A 254 -5.52 -7.94 -13.17
C THR A 254 -6.46 -9.12 -12.92
N PRO A 255 -7.27 -9.10 -11.84
CA PRO A 255 -8.28 -10.12 -11.61
C PRO A 255 -9.34 -10.11 -12.73
N PRO A 256 -10.14 -11.18 -12.88
CA PRO A 256 -11.26 -11.21 -13.82
C PRO A 256 -12.16 -9.99 -13.61
N LEU A 257 -12.63 -9.39 -14.71
CA LEU A 257 -13.47 -8.19 -14.67
C LEU A 257 -14.94 -8.55 -14.90
N ILE A 258 -15.82 -7.90 -14.14
CA ILE A 258 -17.28 -7.94 -14.33
C ILE A 258 -17.81 -6.52 -14.47
N ALA A 259 -18.95 -6.36 -15.15
CA ALA A 259 -19.64 -5.09 -15.20
C ALA A 259 -20.27 -4.78 -13.82
N VAL A 260 -20.21 -3.52 -13.41
CA VAL A 260 -20.89 -3.04 -12.21
C VAL A 260 -22.40 -3.14 -12.42
N ASP A 261 -23.09 -3.67 -11.41
CA ASP A 261 -24.54 -3.65 -11.32
C ASP A 261 -25.02 -2.84 -10.10
N ALA A 262 -26.33 -2.63 -10.01
CA ALA A 262 -26.97 -1.89 -8.92
C ALA A 262 -26.80 -2.55 -7.54
N THR A 263 -26.41 -3.82 -7.48
CA THR A 263 -26.12 -4.56 -6.24
C THR A 263 -24.63 -4.51 -5.86
N HIS A 264 -23.76 -3.92 -6.66
CA HIS A 264 -22.35 -3.83 -6.32
C HIS A 264 -22.11 -2.92 -5.09
N VAL A 265 -21.06 -3.14 -4.29
CA VAL A 265 -20.81 -2.29 -3.09
C VAL A 265 -20.62 -0.81 -3.45
N LEU A 266 -20.03 -0.53 -4.61
CA LEU A 266 -19.81 0.83 -5.12
C LEU A 266 -21.12 1.59 -5.38
N THR A 267 -22.24 0.94 -5.63
CA THR A 267 -23.52 1.63 -5.87
C THR A 267 -24.30 1.88 -4.59
N ARG A 268 -23.81 1.40 -3.44
CA ARG A 268 -24.51 1.45 -2.14
C ARG A 268 -23.61 1.74 -0.94
N SER A 269 -22.38 2.20 -1.17
CA SER A 269 -21.41 2.47 -0.11
C SER A 269 -21.72 3.75 0.67
N PHE A 270 -22.40 4.74 0.08
CA PHE A 270 -22.87 5.93 0.81
C PHE A 270 -24.24 6.40 0.31
N TYR A 271 -24.35 6.64 -0.98
CA TYR A 271 -25.59 6.85 -1.71
C TYR A 271 -26.06 5.54 -2.34
N LEU A 272 -27.38 5.38 -2.46
CA LEU A 272 -28.00 4.33 -3.29
C LEU A 272 -28.11 4.84 -4.73
N LEU A 273 -27.41 4.17 -5.63
CA LEU A 273 -27.33 4.45 -7.05
C LEU A 273 -27.65 3.18 -7.85
N ASN A 274 -28.00 3.34 -9.12
CA ASN A 274 -28.14 2.19 -10.03
C ASN A 274 -26.80 1.83 -10.69
N ASP A 275 -25.87 2.80 -10.75
CA ASP A 275 -24.62 2.74 -11.48
C ASP A 275 -23.66 3.85 -10.96
N LEU A 276 -22.48 4.02 -11.58
CA LEU A 276 -21.45 5.01 -11.27
C LEU A 276 -21.32 6.08 -12.37
N PRO A 277 -22.31 6.97 -12.56
CA PRO A 277 -22.29 7.95 -13.65
C PRO A 277 -21.09 8.92 -13.54
N GLY A 278 -20.54 9.31 -14.69
CA GLY A 278 -19.57 10.40 -14.81
C GLY A 278 -20.15 11.57 -15.59
N ARG A 279 -19.34 12.25 -16.41
CA ARG A 279 -19.84 13.26 -17.36
C ARG A 279 -20.71 12.60 -18.44
N LEU A 280 -20.43 11.32 -18.71
CA LEU A 280 -21.08 10.42 -19.65
C LEU A 280 -21.43 9.09 -18.95
N ASP A 281 -22.36 8.33 -19.51
CA ASP A 281 -22.88 7.07 -18.96
C ASP A 281 -23.33 6.05 -20.02
N ASN A 282 -22.76 6.07 -21.23
CA ASN A 282 -23.20 5.23 -22.35
C ASN A 282 -22.66 3.79 -22.28
N ASN A 283 -21.44 3.59 -21.78
CA ASN A 283 -20.78 2.28 -21.67
C ASN A 283 -20.70 1.76 -20.22
N PRO A 284 -20.57 0.43 -20.04
CA PRO A 284 -20.45 -0.17 -18.71
C PRO A 284 -19.16 0.24 -17.99
N VAL A 285 -19.24 0.24 -16.66
CA VAL A 285 -18.08 0.34 -15.77
C VAL A 285 -17.69 -1.07 -15.35
N TRP A 286 -16.40 -1.37 -15.42
CA TRP A 286 -15.85 -2.68 -15.08
C TRP A 286 -15.14 -2.63 -13.73
N VAL A 287 -15.31 -3.69 -12.96
CA VAL A 287 -14.67 -3.89 -11.64
C VAL A 287 -14.10 -5.28 -11.53
N ALA A 288 -13.14 -5.47 -10.64
CA ALA A 288 -12.68 -6.80 -10.27
C ALA A 288 -13.85 -7.67 -9.77
N ALA A 289 -13.91 -8.91 -10.25
CA ALA A 289 -14.82 -9.93 -9.75
C ALA A 289 -14.47 -10.28 -8.30
N GLN A 290 -15.47 -10.42 -7.44
CA GLN A 290 -15.28 -10.96 -6.09
C GLN A 290 -14.96 -12.45 -6.19
N THR A 291 -13.95 -12.92 -5.45
CA THR A 291 -13.47 -14.31 -5.51
C THR A 291 -13.46 -14.89 -4.10
N SER A 292 -14.40 -15.80 -3.81
CA SER A 292 -14.60 -16.47 -2.53
C SER A 292 -13.31 -16.67 -1.70
N GLY A 293 -13.03 -15.76 -0.75
CA GLY A 293 -11.82 -15.72 0.06
C GLY A 293 -11.91 -14.76 1.26
N ALA A 294 -11.05 -14.91 2.27
CA ALA A 294 -11.19 -14.20 3.56
C ALA A 294 -11.00 -12.66 3.52
N ASN A 295 -10.62 -12.08 2.37
CA ASN A 295 -10.39 -10.65 2.16
C ASN A 295 -11.32 -10.05 1.07
N ASP A 296 -12.49 -10.66 0.84
CA ASP A 296 -13.29 -10.61 -0.41
C ASP A 296 -14.01 -9.30 -0.79
N SER A 297 -13.81 -8.21 -0.08
CA SER A 297 -14.85 -7.18 -0.02
C SER A 297 -14.50 -5.82 -0.59
N VAL A 298 -13.27 -5.63 -1.04
CA VAL A 298 -12.79 -4.34 -1.57
C VAL A 298 -12.39 -4.53 -3.02
N THR A 299 -13.07 -3.81 -3.91
CA THR A 299 -12.69 -3.71 -5.31
C THR A 299 -11.36 -2.95 -5.41
N PRO A 300 -10.25 -3.58 -5.85
CA PRO A 300 -8.97 -2.88 -6.03
C PRO A 300 -8.97 -1.99 -7.28
N LEU A 301 -9.88 -2.22 -8.23
CA LEU A 301 -9.82 -1.69 -9.58
C LEU A 301 -11.21 -1.34 -10.13
N ILE A 302 -11.35 -0.11 -10.63
CA ILE A 302 -12.49 0.37 -11.41
C ILE A 302 -11.98 0.84 -12.77
N ILE A 303 -12.67 0.48 -13.85
CA ILE A 303 -12.35 0.88 -15.22
C ILE A 303 -13.61 1.44 -15.89
N GLY A 304 -13.51 2.60 -16.54
CA GLY A 304 -14.56 3.06 -17.45
C GLY A 304 -14.16 4.31 -18.24
N GLY A 305 -15.01 4.69 -19.20
CA GLY A 305 -14.77 5.85 -20.08
C GLY A 305 -15.55 7.10 -19.73
N ARG A 306 -16.15 7.17 -18.53
CA ARG A 306 -17.23 8.10 -18.18
C ARG A 306 -16.80 9.55 -17.97
N ASP A 307 -15.51 9.84 -18.03
CA ASP A 307 -14.96 11.18 -17.78
C ASP A 307 -15.43 11.74 -16.43
N TRP A 308 -15.12 10.98 -15.38
CA TRP A 308 -15.46 11.37 -14.01
C TRP A 308 -14.75 12.67 -13.63
N ALA A 309 -13.50 12.85 -14.04
CA ALA A 309 -12.79 14.09 -13.79
C ALA A 309 -13.50 15.30 -14.41
N GLY A 310 -14.00 15.18 -15.64
CA GLY A 310 -14.81 16.23 -16.27
C GLY A 310 -16.11 16.55 -15.53
N ALA A 311 -16.72 15.57 -14.85
CA ALA A 311 -17.92 15.81 -14.04
C ALA A 311 -17.60 16.46 -12.69
N TRP A 312 -16.52 16.05 -12.04
CA TRP A 312 -16.16 16.48 -10.69
C TRP A 312 -15.43 17.82 -10.65
N ALA A 313 -14.67 18.13 -11.71
CA ALA A 313 -13.81 19.29 -11.74
C ALA A 313 -14.58 20.59 -11.67
N SER A 314 -14.20 21.42 -10.70
CA SER A 314 -14.74 22.76 -10.53
C SER A 314 -13.63 23.74 -10.16
N ASP A 315 -13.82 25.01 -10.51
CA ASP A 315 -12.92 26.09 -10.14
C ASP A 315 -13.02 26.43 -8.63
N PHE A 316 -12.24 27.43 -8.20
CA PHE A 316 -12.19 27.88 -6.80
C PHE A 316 -13.50 28.50 -6.31
N LEU A 317 -14.40 28.92 -7.21
CA LEU A 317 -15.75 29.41 -6.89
C LEU A 317 -16.78 28.28 -6.86
N GLY A 318 -16.37 27.03 -7.07
CA GLY A 318 -17.26 25.87 -7.14
C GLY A 318 -17.98 25.74 -8.48
N ARG A 319 -17.60 26.49 -9.51
CA ARG A 319 -18.24 26.42 -10.83
C ARG A 319 -17.64 25.27 -11.65
N PRO A 320 -18.46 24.42 -12.28
CA PRO A 320 -17.93 23.32 -13.10
C PRO A 320 -17.01 23.80 -14.23
N VAL A 321 -15.90 23.11 -14.46
CA VAL A 321 -14.96 23.47 -15.54
C VAL A 321 -15.34 22.84 -16.89
N LYS A 322 -16.17 21.78 -16.89
CA LYS A 322 -16.73 21.15 -18.09
C LYS A 322 -18.24 20.98 -17.98
N PRO A 323 -18.99 21.11 -19.10
CA PRO A 323 -20.42 20.80 -19.12
C PRO A 323 -20.67 19.29 -19.01
N MET A 324 -21.83 18.89 -18.50
CA MET A 324 -22.28 17.49 -18.56
C MET A 324 -22.64 17.11 -19.99
N GLY A 325 -22.45 15.84 -20.38
CA GLY A 325 -22.85 15.37 -21.71
C GLY A 325 -24.37 15.40 -21.89
N GLN A 326 -25.11 14.87 -20.92
CA GLN A 326 -26.58 14.92 -20.85
C GLN A 326 -27.05 15.16 -19.40
N GLY A 327 -28.32 15.52 -19.22
CA GLY A 327 -28.95 15.63 -17.89
C GLY A 327 -28.54 16.83 -17.01
N GLY A 328 -27.57 17.65 -17.44
CA GLY A 328 -27.20 18.91 -16.79
C GLY A 328 -26.78 18.75 -15.33
N GLU A 329 -27.11 19.74 -14.48
CA GLU A 329 -26.70 19.75 -13.07
C GLU A 329 -27.25 18.57 -12.26
N ARG A 330 -28.41 18.02 -12.64
CA ARG A 330 -28.93 16.79 -12.00
C ARG A 330 -27.98 15.61 -12.26
N ALA A 331 -27.51 15.43 -13.49
CA ALA A 331 -26.56 14.38 -13.80
C ALA A 331 -25.23 14.60 -13.06
N ARG A 332 -24.78 15.86 -12.95
CA ARG A 332 -23.56 16.20 -12.18
C ARG A 332 -23.68 15.83 -10.71
N GLU A 333 -24.83 16.10 -10.10
CA GLU A 333 -25.11 15.68 -8.73
C GLU A 333 -24.98 14.15 -8.57
N PHE A 334 -25.50 13.37 -9.52
CA PHE A 334 -25.33 11.92 -9.52
C PHE A 334 -23.86 11.50 -9.72
N ALA A 335 -23.10 12.20 -10.54
CA ALA A 335 -21.66 11.96 -10.70
C ALA A 335 -20.89 12.26 -9.41
N TYR A 336 -21.22 13.33 -8.67
CA TYR A 336 -20.65 13.57 -7.35
C TYR A 336 -20.97 12.46 -6.36
N ARG A 337 -22.21 11.95 -6.36
CA ARG A 337 -22.59 10.80 -5.52
C ARG A 337 -21.81 9.54 -5.87
N ALA A 338 -21.58 9.28 -7.16
CA ALA A 338 -20.74 8.18 -7.61
C ALA A 338 -19.30 8.34 -7.10
N GLY A 339 -18.72 9.54 -7.22
CA GLY A 339 -17.39 9.85 -6.67
C GLY A 339 -17.30 9.66 -5.16
N VAL A 340 -18.30 10.15 -4.40
CA VAL A 340 -18.37 9.93 -2.95
C VAL A 340 -18.43 8.44 -2.65
N ASN A 341 -19.26 7.67 -3.36
CA ASN A 341 -19.33 6.23 -3.15
C ASN A 341 -18.00 5.51 -3.41
N ILE A 342 -17.31 5.85 -4.52
CA ILE A 342 -16.00 5.28 -4.88
C ILE A 342 -14.98 5.55 -3.78
N VAL A 343 -14.87 6.80 -3.34
CA VAL A 343 -13.96 7.19 -2.27
C VAL A 343 -14.34 6.50 -0.96
N MET A 344 -15.62 6.42 -0.62
CA MET A 344 -16.04 5.74 0.60
C MET A 344 -15.64 4.25 0.59
N VAL A 345 -15.70 3.56 -0.54
CA VAL A 345 -15.18 2.17 -0.64
C VAL A 345 -13.67 2.15 -0.42
N ALA A 346 -12.91 3.04 -1.06
CA ALA A 346 -11.46 3.12 -0.89
C ALA A 346 -11.03 3.37 0.58
N PHE A 347 -11.79 4.18 1.31
CA PHE A 347 -11.47 4.58 2.68
C PHE A 347 -12.01 3.67 3.78
N THR A 348 -13.09 2.93 3.51
CA THR A 348 -13.72 2.08 4.53
C THR A 348 -13.38 0.60 4.37
N GLY A 349 -12.72 0.22 3.27
CA GLY A 349 -12.28 -1.14 3.03
C GLY A 349 -13.41 -2.16 3.21
N ASN A 350 -13.14 -3.23 3.95
CA ASN A 350 -14.05 -4.35 4.20
C ASN A 350 -15.14 -4.09 5.25
N TYR A 351 -15.19 -2.90 5.88
CA TYR A 351 -16.08 -2.68 7.03
C TYR A 351 -17.57 -2.89 6.73
N LYS A 352 -18.02 -2.63 5.49
CA LYS A 352 -19.47 -2.71 5.13
C LYS A 352 -19.94 -4.09 4.68
N SER A 353 -19.05 -4.94 4.18
CA SER A 353 -19.38 -6.34 3.87
C SER A 353 -19.39 -7.20 5.14
N ASP A 354 -18.47 -6.93 6.07
CA ASP A 354 -18.32 -7.70 7.32
C ASP A 354 -19.52 -7.51 8.27
N GLN A 355 -20.18 -6.35 8.23
CA GLN A 355 -21.41 -6.11 9.00
C GLN A 355 -22.60 -6.98 8.59
N VAL A 356 -22.64 -7.46 7.33
CA VAL A 356 -23.72 -8.35 6.87
C VAL A 356 -23.58 -9.75 7.45
N HIS A 357 -22.36 -10.18 7.80
CA HIS A 357 -22.09 -11.51 8.37
C HIS A 357 -22.09 -11.54 9.91
N THR A 358 -22.10 -10.37 10.56
CA THR A 358 -22.09 -10.27 12.03
C THR A 358 -23.27 -10.98 12.71
N PRO A 359 -24.52 -10.93 12.21
CA PRO A 359 -25.63 -11.68 12.82
C PRO A 359 -25.43 -13.20 12.79
N ILE A 360 -24.90 -13.74 11.68
CA ILE A 360 -24.65 -15.18 11.48
C ILE A 360 -23.50 -15.66 12.38
N LEU A 361 -22.49 -14.82 12.61
CA LEU A 361 -21.37 -15.13 13.50
C LEU A 361 -21.79 -15.12 14.98
N LEU A 362 -22.67 -14.18 15.39
CA LEU A 362 -23.24 -14.14 16.73
C LEU A 362 -24.16 -15.34 17.02
N GLU A 363 -24.92 -15.80 16.01
CA GLU A 363 -25.79 -16.98 16.14
C GLU A 363 -24.99 -18.29 16.29
N ARG A 364 -23.76 -18.34 15.76
CA ARG A 364 -22.83 -19.48 15.90
C ARG A 364 -22.02 -19.46 17.20
N LEU A 365 -21.72 -18.28 17.75
CA LEU A 365 -21.03 -18.13 19.05
C LEU A 365 -21.99 -18.24 20.24
N GLY A 366 -23.30 -18.09 20.02
CA GLY A 366 -24.35 -18.24 21.01
C GLY A 366 -24.89 -19.66 21.19
N LYS A 367 -24.23 -20.69 20.63
CA LYS A 367 -24.58 -22.11 20.80
C LYS A 367 -23.46 -22.91 21.45
#